data_AF-A0A6B0V3B5-F1
#
_entry.id   AF-A0A6B0V3B5-F1
#
_cell.length_a   1.000
_cell.length_b   1.000
_cell.length_c   1.000
_cell.angle_alpha   90.00
_cell.angle_beta   90.00
_cell.angle_gamma   90.00
#
_symmetry.space_group_name_H-M   'P 1'
#
loop_
_entity.id
_entity.type
_entity.pdbx_description
1 polymer ?
#
loop_
_entity_poly.entity_id
_entity_poly.type
_entity_poly.pdbx_seq_one_letter_code
_entity_poly.pdbx_strand_id
1 'polypeptide(L)'
;MLSVLVLALCLLISGGISADDAEDTRSTPEEIEETTSTTPLSGPVFNYSETNPELEKYQDAWKFVTSNESFIMKYRNFNTNPTGENTTMCVRATMIEMNETTHYVLHNITYLNTTSNKTIPFKKTYYVISSDGYTTKNVLNGTAARTNESELYPFAFADKNCAVIRKDNCSNESFKACELWVYESPVDKELSCCDFVFDLLCSRGYKQITYDSKRCKL
;
A
#
# COMPACT_ATOMS: atom_id res chain seq x y z
N MET A 1 -18.40 -17.14 -26.18
CA MET A 1 -17.69 -15.87 -25.96
C MET A 1 -16.53 -16.15 -25.03
N LEU A 2 -15.30 -16.23 -25.54
CA LEU A 2 -14.11 -16.40 -24.71
C LEU A 2 -13.84 -15.07 -23.99
N SER A 3 -14.15 -15.01 -22.70
CA SER A 3 -13.77 -13.90 -21.84
C SER A 3 -12.26 -14.01 -21.60
N VAL A 4 -11.47 -13.22 -22.34
CA VAL A 4 -10.06 -13.02 -22.05
C VAL A 4 -9.99 -12.27 -20.73
N LEU A 5 -9.76 -13.00 -19.63
CA LEU A 5 -9.52 -12.44 -18.32
C LEU A 5 -8.19 -11.66 -18.40
N VAL A 6 -8.26 -10.36 -18.67
CA VAL A 6 -7.08 -9.48 -18.60
C VAL A 6 -6.68 -9.42 -17.13
N LEU A 7 -5.79 -10.33 -16.71
CA LEU A 7 -5.15 -10.20 -15.41
C LEU A 7 -4.36 -8.89 -15.42
N ALA A 8 -4.81 -7.93 -14.62
CA ALA A 8 -4.03 -6.74 -14.32
C ALA A 8 -2.78 -7.19 -13.55
N LEU A 9 -1.68 -7.28 -14.29
CA LEU A 9 -0.40 -7.71 -13.77
C LEU A 9 0.38 -6.50 -13.28
N CYS A 10 0.57 -6.40 -11.96
CA CYS A 10 1.43 -5.40 -11.38
C CYS A 10 2.83 -5.98 -11.20
N LEU A 11 3.68 -5.77 -12.20
CA LEU A 11 5.06 -6.26 -12.21
C LEU A 11 5.90 -5.57 -11.13
N LEU A 12 6.24 -6.29 -10.06
CA LEU A 12 7.39 -5.96 -9.21
C LEU A 12 8.55 -6.86 -9.64
N ILE A 13 9.62 -6.26 -10.14
CA ILE A 13 10.75 -6.96 -10.75
C ILE A 13 11.44 -7.86 -9.72
N SER A 14 11.56 -9.16 -10.02
CA SER A 14 12.16 -10.20 -9.16
C SER A 14 13.61 -10.52 -9.58
N GLY A 15 14.56 -10.46 -8.62
CA GLY A 15 15.93 -11.04 -8.68
C GLY A 15 16.93 -10.27 -9.56
N GLY A 16 18.24 -10.16 -9.29
CA GLY A 16 19.18 -10.82 -8.38
C GLY A 16 20.45 -9.96 -8.21
N ILE A 17 21.46 -10.51 -7.53
CA ILE A 17 22.63 -9.85 -6.94
C ILE A 17 23.74 -9.68 -8.00
N SER A 18 24.38 -8.50 -8.09
CA SER A 18 25.81 -8.37 -8.43
C SER A 18 26.35 -7.01 -7.98
N ALA A 19 27.57 -7.03 -7.48
CA ALA A 19 28.28 -6.00 -6.73
C ALA A 19 28.77 -4.81 -7.56
N ASP A 20 28.91 -3.68 -6.85
CA ASP A 20 29.93 -2.62 -6.89
C ASP A 20 30.64 -2.32 -8.22
N ASP A 21 30.61 -1.05 -8.63
CA ASP A 21 31.69 -0.13 -8.26
C ASP A 21 31.27 1.34 -8.46
N ALA A 22 31.59 2.16 -7.46
CA ALA A 22 31.44 3.60 -7.45
C ALA A 22 32.67 4.26 -8.05
N GLU A 23 32.48 5.37 -8.76
CA GLU A 23 33.55 6.36 -8.89
C GLU A 23 33.02 7.79 -8.77
N ASP A 24 33.86 8.55 -8.07
CA ASP A 24 33.80 9.87 -7.50
C ASP A 24 33.54 11.00 -8.52
N THR A 25 33.00 12.14 -8.10
CA THR A 25 33.68 13.45 -8.20
C THR A 25 32.82 14.57 -7.61
N ARG A 26 33.40 15.17 -6.56
CA ARG A 26 33.06 16.39 -5.83
C ARG A 26 33.14 17.68 -6.67
N SER A 27 32.18 18.60 -6.50
CA SER A 27 32.36 20.04 -6.72
C SER A 27 31.52 20.90 -5.75
N THR A 28 32.09 22.03 -5.34
CA THR A 28 31.77 22.94 -4.22
C THR A 28 30.69 23.98 -4.60
N PRO A 29 30.04 24.69 -3.64
CA PRO A 29 28.72 25.28 -3.83
C PRO A 29 28.75 26.74 -4.32
N GLU A 30 27.83 27.09 -5.22
CA GLU A 30 27.46 28.48 -5.51
C GLU A 30 26.21 28.87 -4.70
N GLU A 31 26.33 30.03 -4.06
CA GLU A 31 25.35 30.68 -3.22
C GLU A 31 24.33 31.41 -4.11
N ILE A 32 23.07 30.99 -4.07
CA ILE A 32 21.95 31.71 -4.70
C ILE A 32 20.97 32.08 -3.60
N GLU A 33 20.84 33.38 -3.34
CA GLU A 33 19.74 33.96 -2.58
C GLU A 33 18.42 33.69 -3.32
N GLU A 34 17.63 32.74 -2.84
CA GLU A 34 16.27 32.53 -3.34
C GLU A 34 15.22 33.01 -2.33
N THR A 35 14.43 33.96 -2.79
CA THR A 35 13.30 34.57 -2.11
C THR A 35 12.25 33.49 -1.85
N THR A 36 11.95 33.20 -0.57
CA THR A 36 10.99 32.20 -0.16
C THR A 36 9.56 32.61 -0.49
N SER A 37 9.10 32.24 -1.68
CA SER A 37 7.66 32.12 -1.98
C SER A 37 7.20 30.76 -1.47
N THR A 38 6.70 30.72 -0.22
CA THR A 38 6.15 29.50 0.37
C THR A 38 4.78 29.21 -0.25
N THR A 39 4.81 28.63 -1.45
CA THR A 39 3.65 27.88 -1.96
C THR A 39 3.44 26.71 -0.99
N PRO A 40 2.25 26.52 -0.40
CA PRO A 40 1.98 25.32 0.39
C PRO A 40 2.28 24.12 -0.52
N LEU A 41 3.17 23.24 -0.08
CA LEU A 41 3.55 22.06 -0.86
C LEU A 41 2.29 21.20 -0.99
N SER A 42 1.59 21.33 -2.11
CA SER A 42 0.39 20.56 -2.43
C SER A 42 0.73 19.08 -2.39
N GLY A 43 -0.09 18.28 -1.70
CA GLY A 43 0.02 16.83 -1.70
C GLY A 43 -0.22 16.23 -3.09
N PRO A 44 -0.06 14.90 -3.25
CA PRO A 44 -0.42 14.22 -4.49
C PRO A 44 -1.92 14.38 -4.79
N VAL A 45 -2.24 14.48 -6.09
CA VAL A 45 -3.61 14.55 -6.60
C VAL A 45 -3.99 13.18 -7.15
N PHE A 46 -5.17 12.69 -6.78
CA PHE A 46 -5.70 11.42 -7.29
C PHE A 46 -7.04 11.63 -7.99
N ASN A 47 -7.29 10.85 -9.04
CA ASN A 47 -8.55 10.86 -9.79
C ASN A 47 -9.42 9.66 -9.41
N TYR A 48 -9.85 9.63 -8.14
CA TYR A 48 -10.84 8.69 -7.65
C TYR A 48 -12.07 9.43 -7.15
N SER A 49 -13.26 8.85 -7.32
CA SER A 49 -14.53 9.46 -6.88
C SER A 49 -14.57 9.73 -5.37
N GLU A 50 -13.87 8.92 -4.59
CA GLU A 50 -13.78 9.03 -3.13
C GLU A 50 -12.62 9.91 -2.64
N THR A 51 -11.80 10.48 -3.53
CA THR A 51 -10.81 11.50 -3.17
C THR A 51 -11.54 12.84 -3.00
N ASN A 52 -12.24 12.97 -1.87
CA ASN A 52 -13.00 14.14 -1.45
C ASN A 52 -12.66 14.48 0.01
N PRO A 53 -12.13 15.69 0.33
CA PRO A 53 -11.82 16.11 1.69
C PRO A 53 -12.98 15.98 2.69
N GLU A 54 -14.25 16.04 2.26
CA GLU A 54 -15.41 15.80 3.14
C GLU A 54 -15.48 14.37 3.71
N LEU A 55 -14.76 13.43 3.10
CA LEU A 55 -14.64 12.03 3.51
C LEU A 55 -13.42 11.77 4.40
N GLU A 56 -12.61 12.78 4.73
CA GLU A 56 -11.30 12.59 5.39
C GLU A 56 -11.38 11.82 6.71
N LYS A 57 -12.48 11.97 7.47
CA LYS A 57 -12.75 11.21 8.71
C LYS A 57 -12.78 9.68 8.52
N TYR A 58 -12.94 9.21 7.30
CA TYR A 58 -12.95 7.79 6.92
C TYR A 58 -11.66 7.38 6.21
N GLN A 59 -10.64 8.25 6.14
CA GLN A 59 -9.45 8.03 5.32
C GLN A 59 -8.16 8.30 6.11
N ASP A 60 -8.22 8.22 7.44
CA ASP A 60 -7.06 8.43 8.32
C ASP A 60 -6.10 7.24 8.25
N ALA A 61 -5.12 7.35 7.36
CA ALA A 61 -4.09 6.33 7.16
C ALA A 61 -3.15 6.27 8.36
N TRP A 62 -2.75 7.43 8.93
CA TRP A 62 -1.84 7.49 10.07
C TRP A 62 -2.40 6.69 11.24
N LYS A 63 -3.64 6.96 11.64
CA LYS A 63 -4.31 6.24 12.72
C LYS A 63 -4.39 4.73 12.49
N PHE A 64 -4.59 4.29 11.24
CA PHE A 64 -4.68 2.87 10.93
C PHE A 64 -3.32 2.16 11.04
N VAL A 65 -2.28 2.76 10.45
CA VAL A 65 -0.95 2.12 10.33
C VAL A 65 -0.09 2.20 11.59
N THR A 66 -0.47 3.03 12.56
CA THR A 66 0.20 3.16 13.86
C THR A 66 -0.50 2.41 14.99
N SER A 67 -1.51 1.59 14.67
CA SER A 67 -2.10 0.68 15.65
C SER A 67 -1.04 -0.28 16.22
N ASN A 68 -1.19 -0.61 17.51
CA ASN A 68 -0.35 -1.63 18.17
C ASN A 68 -0.67 -3.06 17.70
N GLU A 69 -1.74 -3.22 16.92
CA GLU A 69 -2.18 -4.49 16.39
C GLU A 69 -1.60 -4.73 14.99
N SER A 70 -1.26 -5.98 14.68
CA SER A 70 -0.91 -6.31 13.30
C SER A 70 -2.15 -6.28 12.40
N PHE A 71 -1.95 -6.07 11.12
CA PHE A 71 -3.01 -6.11 10.13
C PHE A 71 -2.68 -7.13 9.04
N ILE A 72 -3.73 -7.81 8.58
CA ILE A 72 -3.72 -8.95 7.67
C ILE A 72 -4.40 -8.54 6.38
N MET A 73 -3.75 -8.78 5.24
CA MET A 73 -4.39 -8.59 3.95
C MET A 73 -5.35 -9.76 3.71
N LYS A 74 -6.66 -9.51 3.65
CA LYS A 74 -7.65 -10.55 3.34
C LYS A 74 -7.69 -10.86 1.85
N TYR A 75 -7.68 -9.82 1.04
CA TYR A 75 -7.65 -9.96 -0.42
C TYR A 75 -7.20 -8.69 -1.13
N ARG A 76 -6.89 -8.84 -2.41
CA ARG A 76 -6.56 -7.76 -3.36
C ARG A 76 -7.11 -8.08 -4.74
N ASN A 77 -7.28 -7.09 -5.61
CA ASN A 77 -7.83 -7.31 -6.96
C ASN A 77 -6.78 -7.22 -8.08
N PHE A 78 -5.49 -7.34 -7.78
CA PHE A 78 -4.41 -7.39 -8.75
C PHE A 78 -3.42 -8.52 -8.43
N ASN A 79 -2.64 -8.95 -9.41
CA ASN A 79 -1.58 -9.93 -9.17
C ASN A 79 -0.19 -9.27 -9.24
N THR A 80 0.71 -9.72 -8.39
CA THR A 80 2.13 -9.32 -8.38
C THR A 80 3.05 -10.35 -9.03
N ASN A 81 2.55 -11.55 -9.32
CA ASN A 81 3.29 -12.61 -9.99
C ASN A 81 3.07 -12.53 -11.51
N PRO A 82 4.14 -12.38 -12.32
CA PRO A 82 4.08 -12.31 -13.78
C PRO A 82 3.28 -13.42 -14.47
N THR A 83 3.25 -14.63 -13.89
CA THR A 83 2.53 -15.78 -14.45
C THR A 83 1.04 -15.76 -14.14
N GLY A 84 0.57 -14.81 -13.32
CA GLY A 84 -0.80 -14.77 -12.84
C GLY A 84 -1.10 -15.77 -11.71
N GLU A 85 -0.09 -16.50 -11.22
CA GLU A 85 -0.27 -17.43 -10.10
C GLU A 85 -0.40 -16.70 -8.76
N ASN A 86 -1.25 -17.23 -7.88
CA ASN A 86 -1.32 -16.76 -6.49
C ASN A 86 -0.25 -17.51 -5.66
N THR A 87 0.93 -16.90 -5.53
CA THR A 87 2.04 -17.46 -4.75
C THR A 87 2.22 -16.83 -3.37
N THR A 88 1.32 -15.93 -2.97
CA THR A 88 1.46 -15.07 -1.79
C THR A 88 0.21 -15.18 -0.92
N MET A 89 0.38 -15.68 0.30
CA MET A 89 -0.68 -15.78 1.30
C MET A 89 -0.21 -15.27 2.66
N CYS A 90 -1.15 -15.13 3.61
CA CYS A 90 -0.91 -14.78 4.99
C CYS A 90 -0.07 -13.50 5.13
N VAL A 91 -0.39 -12.49 4.31
CA VAL A 91 0.33 -11.21 4.35
C VAL A 91 -0.04 -10.51 5.65
N ARG A 92 0.96 -10.31 6.51
CA ARG A 92 0.84 -9.67 7.81
C ARG A 92 1.81 -8.51 7.89
N ALA A 93 1.33 -7.39 8.38
CA ALA A 93 2.12 -6.20 8.65
C ALA A 93 2.07 -5.88 10.14
N THR A 94 3.24 -5.67 10.73
CA THR A 94 3.42 -5.38 12.15
C THR A 94 4.29 -4.13 12.29
N MET A 95 3.83 -3.15 13.07
CA MET A 95 4.61 -1.95 13.34
C MET A 95 5.86 -2.27 14.17
N ILE A 96 7.00 -1.75 13.73
CA ILE A 96 8.27 -1.80 14.47
C ILE A 96 8.48 -0.50 15.23
N GLU A 97 8.40 0.62 14.53
CA GLU A 97 8.63 1.95 15.09
C GLU A 97 7.87 3.01 14.29
N MET A 98 7.65 4.15 14.92
CA MET A 98 7.03 5.31 14.31
C MET A 98 7.65 6.60 14.84
N ASN A 99 7.50 7.68 14.08
CA ASN A 99 7.83 9.03 14.51
C ASN A 99 6.63 9.94 14.23
N GLU A 100 5.96 10.38 15.29
CA GLU A 100 4.78 11.24 15.23
C GLU A 100 5.06 12.59 14.55
N THR A 101 6.23 13.17 14.78
CA THR A 101 6.58 14.48 14.21
C THR A 101 6.68 14.41 12.69
N THR A 102 7.36 13.38 12.16
CA THR A 102 7.58 13.23 10.72
C THR A 102 6.51 12.39 10.03
N HIS A 103 5.58 11.81 10.79
CA HIS A 103 4.60 10.81 10.32
C HIS A 103 5.28 9.65 9.58
N TYR A 104 6.45 9.25 10.07
CA TYR A 104 7.19 8.11 9.56
C TYR A 104 6.75 6.84 10.29
N VAL A 105 6.62 5.74 9.56
CA VAL A 105 6.36 4.42 10.14
C VAL A 105 7.17 3.34 9.43
N LEU A 106 7.73 2.42 10.22
CA LEU A 106 8.42 1.24 9.73
C LEU A 106 7.61 0.00 10.12
N HIS A 107 7.26 -0.81 9.12
CA HIS A 107 6.59 -2.09 9.32
C HIS A 107 7.51 -3.26 8.96
N ASN A 108 7.36 -4.35 9.71
CA ASN A 108 7.76 -5.67 9.27
C ASN A 108 6.59 -6.30 8.51
N ILE A 109 6.77 -6.58 7.23
CA ILE A 109 5.79 -7.29 6.41
C ILE A 109 6.27 -8.73 6.28
N THR A 110 5.37 -9.68 6.48
CA THR A 110 5.62 -11.10 6.26
C THR A 110 4.59 -11.66 5.31
N TYR A 111 4.96 -12.65 4.50
CA TYR A 111 4.01 -13.42 3.71
C TYR A 111 4.46 -14.87 3.57
N LEU A 112 3.51 -15.80 3.51
CA LEU A 112 3.74 -17.18 3.13
C LEU A 112 3.90 -17.27 1.60
N ASN A 113 5.10 -17.62 1.16
CA ASN A 113 5.34 -18.02 -0.23
C ASN A 113 4.83 -19.44 -0.42
N THR A 114 3.78 -19.64 -1.19
CA THR A 114 3.11 -20.95 -1.30
C THR A 114 3.88 -21.95 -2.15
N THR A 115 4.81 -21.50 -3.01
CA THR A 115 5.65 -22.35 -3.84
C THR A 115 6.75 -23.02 -3.00
N SER A 116 7.42 -22.25 -2.15
CA SER A 116 8.49 -22.74 -1.25
C SER A 116 7.99 -23.18 0.12
N ASN A 117 6.73 -22.86 0.46
CA ASN A 117 6.12 -23.06 1.77
C ASN A 117 6.93 -22.43 2.92
N LYS A 118 7.48 -21.24 2.68
CA LYS A 118 8.26 -20.47 3.65
C LYS A 118 7.64 -19.11 3.90
N THR A 119 7.65 -18.66 5.15
CA THR A 119 7.33 -17.28 5.51
C THR A 119 8.53 -16.39 5.19
N ILE A 120 8.32 -15.40 4.33
CA ILE A 120 9.35 -14.45 3.90
C ILE A 120 9.07 -13.10 4.58
N PRO A 121 10.01 -12.59 5.40
CA PRO A 121 9.93 -11.25 5.97
C PRO A 121 10.59 -10.21 5.06
N PHE A 122 10.10 -8.98 5.10
CA PHE A 122 10.79 -7.80 4.59
C PHE A 122 10.32 -6.56 5.35
N LYS A 123 11.19 -5.56 5.42
CA LYS A 123 10.87 -4.28 6.04
C LYS A 123 10.31 -3.31 5.01
N LYS A 124 9.34 -2.49 5.40
CA LYS A 124 8.80 -1.44 4.56
C LYS A 124 8.58 -0.16 5.36
N THR A 125 9.07 0.93 4.81
CA THR A 125 8.98 2.27 5.39
C THR A 125 7.95 3.09 4.64
N TYR A 126 7.27 3.98 5.37
CA TYR A 126 6.34 4.93 4.80
C TYR A 126 6.49 6.29 5.49
N TYR A 127 6.37 7.34 4.70
CA TYR A 127 5.93 8.65 5.20
C TYR A 127 4.44 8.77 4.93
N VAL A 128 3.66 9.06 5.96
CA VAL A 128 2.22 9.25 5.80
C VAL A 128 1.95 10.72 5.54
N ILE A 129 1.39 11.01 4.38
CA ILE A 129 1.18 12.36 3.86
C ILE A 129 -0.30 12.61 3.60
N SER A 130 -0.64 13.88 3.41
CA SER A 130 -1.97 14.30 2.97
C SER A 130 -1.96 14.42 1.44
N SER A 131 -3.02 13.95 0.78
CA SER A 131 -3.30 14.34 -0.60
C SER A 131 -3.69 15.82 -0.70
N ASP A 132 -3.73 16.36 -1.90
CA ASP A 132 -4.17 17.74 -2.11
C ASP A 132 -5.56 18.02 -1.51
N GLY A 133 -5.71 19.17 -0.85
CA GLY A 133 -6.93 19.59 -0.16
C GLY A 133 -7.25 18.88 1.16
N TYR A 134 -6.46 17.88 1.59
CA TYR A 134 -6.70 17.15 2.84
C TYR A 134 -5.90 17.71 4.02
N THR A 135 -6.50 17.69 5.21
CA THR A 135 -5.76 17.91 6.46
C THR A 135 -5.32 16.60 7.09
N THR A 136 -6.15 15.57 6.95
CA THR A 136 -5.86 14.21 7.41
C THR A 136 -4.71 13.58 6.62
N LYS A 137 -3.89 12.77 7.28
CA LYS A 137 -2.82 11.97 6.66
C LYS A 137 -3.41 10.71 6.06
N ASN A 138 -3.76 10.76 4.78
CA ASN A 138 -4.56 9.75 4.09
C ASN A 138 -3.81 8.91 3.05
N VAL A 139 -2.49 9.12 2.89
CA VAL A 139 -1.69 8.43 1.88
C VAL A 139 -0.43 7.87 2.51
N LEU A 140 -0.17 6.58 2.33
CA LEU A 140 1.18 6.06 2.58
C LEU A 140 2.05 6.33 1.36
N ASN A 141 3.14 7.05 1.55
CA ASN A 141 4.19 7.23 0.56
C ASN A 141 5.36 6.33 0.92
N GLY A 142 5.45 5.18 0.25
CA GLY A 142 6.55 4.24 0.39
C GLY A 142 7.48 4.28 -0.82
N THR A 143 8.53 3.48 -0.77
CA THR A 143 9.41 3.24 -1.92
C THR A 143 9.19 1.83 -2.44
N ALA A 144 9.02 1.69 -3.76
CA ALA A 144 8.91 0.38 -4.39
C ALA A 144 10.23 -0.39 -4.21
N ALA A 145 10.12 -1.67 -3.85
CA ALA A 145 11.29 -2.49 -3.51
C ALA A 145 12.32 -2.50 -4.65
N ARG A 146 13.59 -2.23 -4.32
CA ARG A 146 14.74 -2.23 -5.25
C ARG A 146 14.70 -1.13 -6.31
N THR A 147 13.83 -0.14 -6.15
CA THR A 147 13.78 1.05 -6.99
C THR A 147 13.85 2.29 -6.09
N ASN A 148 14.04 3.46 -6.69
CA ASN A 148 13.86 4.74 -6.00
C ASN A 148 12.49 5.36 -6.30
N GLU A 149 11.57 4.58 -6.88
CA GLU A 149 10.25 5.06 -7.26
C GLU A 149 9.31 5.11 -6.06
N SER A 150 8.57 6.21 -5.97
CA SER A 150 7.52 6.38 -4.97
C SER A 150 6.36 5.44 -5.29
N GLU A 151 5.84 4.81 -4.24
CA GLU A 151 4.69 3.93 -4.30
C GLU A 151 3.62 4.47 -3.37
N LEU A 152 2.51 4.92 -3.96
CA LEU A 152 1.45 5.64 -3.25
C LEU A 152 0.28 4.71 -2.94
N TYR A 153 -0.18 4.81 -1.69
CA TYR A 153 -1.29 4.04 -1.16
C TYR A 153 -2.34 4.96 -0.54
N PRO A 154 -3.17 5.62 -1.37
CA PRO A 154 -4.26 6.42 -0.85
C PRO A 154 -5.30 5.52 -0.15
N PHE A 155 -5.73 5.93 1.04
CA PHE A 155 -6.77 5.25 1.79
C PHE A 155 -8.13 5.65 1.21
N ALA A 156 -8.83 4.68 0.64
CA ALA A 156 -10.19 4.90 0.15
C ALA A 156 -11.20 4.89 1.31
N PHE A 157 -10.96 4.01 2.29
CA PHE A 157 -11.75 3.89 3.52
C PHE A 157 -10.94 3.22 4.63
N ALA A 158 -11.13 3.63 5.87
CA ALA A 158 -10.65 2.97 7.07
C ALA A 158 -11.61 3.19 8.24
N ASP A 159 -11.79 2.15 9.03
CA ASP A 159 -12.52 2.19 10.29
C ASP A 159 -11.75 1.48 11.41
N LYS A 160 -12.43 1.14 12.50
CA LYS A 160 -11.83 0.48 13.67
C LYS A 160 -11.41 -0.98 13.44
N ASN A 161 -11.81 -1.60 12.33
CA ASN A 161 -11.57 -3.02 12.04
C ASN A 161 -10.70 -3.20 10.80
N CYS A 162 -10.86 -2.35 9.78
CA CYS A 162 -10.30 -2.60 8.45
C CYS A 162 -10.06 -1.32 7.63
N ALA A 163 -9.31 -1.47 6.54
CA ALA A 163 -9.03 -0.44 5.57
C ALA A 163 -9.10 -0.99 4.14
N VAL A 164 -9.71 -0.23 3.25
CA VAL A 164 -9.63 -0.40 1.79
C VAL A 164 -8.60 0.60 1.28
N ILE A 165 -7.49 0.07 0.79
CA ILE A 165 -6.31 0.84 0.41
C ILE A 165 -6.13 0.72 -1.09
N ARG A 166 -5.97 1.84 -1.78
CA ARG A 166 -5.64 1.86 -3.21
C ARG A 166 -4.19 1.44 -3.41
N LYS A 167 -3.95 0.82 -4.55
CA LYS A 167 -2.61 0.59 -5.07
C LYS A 167 -2.43 1.46 -6.31
N ASP A 168 -2.03 2.71 -6.12
CA ASP A 168 -2.12 3.74 -7.17
C ASP A 168 -1.27 3.39 -8.39
N ASN A 169 -0.02 2.96 -8.17
CA ASN A 169 0.89 2.53 -9.23
C ASN A 169 0.41 1.30 -10.03
N CYS A 170 -0.56 0.54 -9.51
CA CYS A 170 -1.17 -0.59 -10.23
C CYS A 170 -2.56 -0.21 -10.80
N SER A 171 -2.98 1.05 -10.67
CA SER A 171 -4.25 1.56 -11.15
C SER A 171 -4.07 2.37 -12.43
N ASN A 172 -5.14 2.50 -13.21
CA ASN A 172 -5.24 3.35 -14.38
C ASN A 172 -6.69 3.84 -14.54
N GLU A 173 -7.02 4.50 -15.65
CA GLU A 173 -8.37 5.04 -15.88
C GLU A 173 -9.47 3.97 -15.82
N SER A 174 -9.22 2.78 -16.36
CA SER A 174 -10.21 1.69 -16.45
C SER A 174 -10.10 0.66 -15.31
N PHE A 175 -8.93 0.56 -14.68
CA PHE A 175 -8.65 -0.43 -13.65
C PHE A 175 -8.22 0.23 -12.33
N LYS A 176 -8.86 -0.17 -11.24
CA LYS A 176 -8.73 0.44 -9.93
C LYS A 176 -8.25 -0.64 -8.95
N ALA A 177 -6.95 -0.65 -8.69
CA ALA A 177 -6.29 -1.64 -7.85
C ALA A 177 -6.46 -1.32 -6.37
N CYS A 178 -6.75 -2.34 -5.58
CA CYS A 178 -7.01 -2.22 -4.15
C CYS A 178 -6.52 -3.43 -3.38
N GLU A 179 -6.31 -3.19 -2.08
CA GLU A 179 -6.07 -4.18 -1.05
C GLU A 179 -7.09 -3.97 0.08
N LEU A 180 -7.61 -5.06 0.65
CA LEU A 180 -8.36 -5.03 1.91
C LEU A 180 -7.46 -5.52 3.04
N TRP A 181 -7.22 -4.64 4.00
CA TRP A 181 -6.46 -4.92 5.22
C TRP A 181 -7.37 -4.89 6.43
N VAL A 182 -7.11 -5.79 7.36
CA VAL A 182 -7.95 -5.97 8.55
C VAL A 182 -7.06 -6.19 9.75
N TYR A 183 -7.37 -5.58 10.88
CA TYR A 183 -6.69 -5.92 12.13
C TYR A 183 -6.82 -7.41 12.45
N GLU A 184 -5.82 -7.97 13.12
CA GLU A 184 -5.70 -9.40 13.39
C GLU A 184 -6.87 -9.97 14.22
N SER A 185 -7.37 -9.22 15.20
CA SER A 185 -8.42 -9.61 16.14
C SER A 185 -9.82 -9.67 15.53
N PRO A 186 -10.23 -8.80 14.57
CA PRO A 186 -11.46 -9.00 13.81
C PRO A 186 -11.29 -9.77 12.49
N VAL A 187 -10.13 -10.33 12.16
CA VAL A 187 -9.87 -10.90 10.82
C VAL A 187 -10.86 -12.00 10.40
N ASP A 188 -11.29 -12.82 11.35
CA ASP A 188 -12.26 -13.91 11.17
C ASP A 188 -13.73 -13.48 11.33
N LYS A 189 -13.98 -12.20 11.64
CA LYS A 189 -15.33 -11.65 11.73
C LYS A 189 -15.82 -11.25 10.33
N GLU A 190 -17.14 -11.14 10.21
CA GLU A 190 -17.79 -10.54 9.05
C GLU A 190 -17.51 -9.02 9.03
N LEU A 191 -17.08 -8.50 7.87
CA LEU A 191 -16.64 -7.11 7.70
C LEU A 191 -17.48 -6.40 6.64
N SER A 192 -18.80 -6.52 6.77
CA SER A 192 -19.76 -6.11 5.74
C SER A 192 -19.53 -4.70 5.17
N CYS A 193 -19.12 -3.73 5.98
CA CYS A 193 -18.79 -2.38 5.53
C CYS A 193 -17.56 -2.33 4.61
N CYS A 194 -16.42 -2.88 5.04
CA CYS A 194 -15.20 -2.83 4.22
C CYS A 194 -15.30 -3.75 3.00
N ASP A 195 -15.99 -4.88 3.12
CA ASP A 195 -16.27 -5.76 1.99
C ASP A 195 -17.10 -5.02 0.93
N PHE A 196 -18.17 -4.33 1.36
CA PHE A 196 -18.99 -3.49 0.48
C PHE A 196 -18.18 -2.36 -0.17
N VAL A 197 -17.38 -1.61 0.60
CA VAL A 197 -16.58 -0.50 0.07
C VAL A 197 -15.56 -1.00 -0.95
N PHE A 198 -14.91 -2.14 -0.69
CA PHE A 198 -14.00 -2.74 -1.66
C PHE A 198 -14.72 -3.09 -2.96
N ASP A 199 -15.85 -3.79 -2.89
CA ASP A 199 -16.60 -4.23 -4.08
C ASP A 199 -17.30 -3.06 -4.82
N LEU A 200 -17.48 -1.93 -4.15
CA LEU A 200 -17.98 -0.67 -4.72
C LEU A 200 -16.87 0.08 -5.47
N LEU A 201 -15.68 0.24 -4.87
CA LEU A 201 -14.65 1.15 -5.34
C LEU A 201 -13.59 0.49 -6.23
N CYS A 202 -13.38 -0.82 -6.11
CA CYS A 202 -12.30 -1.54 -6.77
C CYS A 202 -12.81 -2.23 -8.04
N SER A 203 -11.94 -2.33 -9.05
CA SER A 203 -12.32 -3.02 -10.30
C SER A 203 -12.69 -4.48 -10.03
N ARG A 204 -13.81 -4.89 -10.61
CA ARG A 204 -14.38 -6.23 -10.47
C ARG A 204 -13.75 -7.21 -11.46
N GLY A 205 -13.98 -8.51 -11.24
CA GLY A 205 -13.59 -9.60 -12.15
C GLY A 205 -12.42 -10.45 -11.66
N TYR A 206 -11.49 -9.88 -10.90
CA TYR A 206 -10.41 -10.62 -10.24
C TYR A 206 -10.34 -10.23 -8.76
N LYS A 207 -10.28 -11.22 -7.86
CA LYS A 207 -10.14 -11.03 -6.41
C LYS A 207 -9.28 -12.16 -5.87
N GLN A 208 -8.03 -11.86 -5.57
CA GLN A 208 -7.06 -12.78 -4.99
C GLN A 208 -7.25 -12.82 -3.47
N ILE A 209 -7.71 -13.96 -2.95
CA ILE A 209 -7.77 -14.21 -1.51
C ILE A 209 -6.35 -14.50 -1.00
N THR A 210 -5.92 -13.72 -0.02
CA THR A 210 -4.59 -13.80 0.58
C THR A 210 -4.63 -14.29 2.02
N TYR A 211 -5.82 -14.45 2.62
CA TYR A 211 -5.98 -14.99 3.98
C TYR A 211 -6.92 -16.20 4.00
N ASP A 212 -6.51 -17.24 4.74
CA ASP A 212 -7.32 -18.41 5.06
C ASP A 212 -6.98 -18.82 6.49
N SER A 213 -7.97 -18.88 7.39
CA SER A 213 -7.73 -19.09 8.83
C SER A 213 -7.19 -20.48 9.17
N LYS A 214 -7.39 -21.48 8.30
CA LYS A 214 -6.84 -22.82 8.50
C LYS A 214 -5.36 -22.88 8.11
N ARG A 215 -4.95 -22.07 7.14
CA ARG A 215 -3.58 -22.04 6.59
C ARG A 215 -2.71 -20.98 7.25
N CYS A 216 -3.27 -19.81 7.53
CA CYS A 216 -2.59 -18.68 8.15
C CYS A 216 -2.66 -18.82 9.66
N LYS A 217 -1.62 -19.42 10.23
CA LYS A 217 -1.44 -19.45 11.69
C LYS A 217 -0.99 -18.05 12.12
N LEU A 218 -1.93 -17.29 12.69
CA LEU A 218 -1.69 -15.94 13.21
C LEU A 218 -1.00 -15.99 14.58
#